data_AF-A0A5D0RXC1-F1
#
_entry.id   AF-A0A5D0RXC1-F1
#
_cell.length_a   1.000
_cell.length_b   1.000
_cell.length_c   1.000
_cell.angle_alpha   90.00
_cell.angle_beta   90.00
_cell.angle_gamma   90.00
#
_symmetry.space_group_name_H-M   'P 1'
#
loop_
_entity.id
_entity.type
_entity.pdbx_description
1 polymer ?
#
loop_
_entity_poly.entity_id
_entity_poly.type
_entity_poly.pdbx_seq_one_letter_code
_entity_poly.pdbx_strand_id
1 'polypeptide(L)'
;MTMKIHFLLTERLDGYVFNPHRPEGLSFTDAATGVKIEIRADGEEGDFGFGHRNLKLRANISCDATERQVGFVESLLNERIIRPNETPITLPYFIDQREVIASDGEIAIGYSPTSDFLPTELQELCVFIGRELEENAVRFVQLLRWLVKAGGPVNVRDRGVPCFSLYWKTTQEVYHSVPWPKQGPITIIDFGSGGLTWSDEDQQTLSRLWDTRNGQEPLAHQLLREAKGIVEHNSRSALLICYSALEVGIKQHISKCAPDAAWLAKYAPSPPLLKILKGYLPEIHRDKPDFENWAAIKLKLNLVNKFAEDRNKLAHSGESIAGSLNDYIRITEDLLFAFDVFEGHAWAKNRVSREFGKLLGWNSGAD
;
A
#
# COMPACT_ATOMS: atom_id res chain seq x y z
N MET A 1 -23.86 19.18 -22.61
CA MET A 1 -23.77 18.95 -21.16
C MET A 1 -22.82 17.77 -21.00
N THR A 2 -21.72 17.90 -20.26
CA THR A 2 -20.77 16.78 -20.11
C THR A 2 -21.42 15.73 -19.22
N MET A 3 -21.69 14.54 -19.77
CA MET A 3 -22.25 13.44 -19.01
C MET A 3 -21.12 12.72 -18.27
N LYS A 4 -21.43 12.19 -17.08
CA LYS A 4 -20.43 11.55 -16.23
C LYS A 4 -20.84 10.15 -15.81
N ILE A 5 -19.84 9.28 -15.71
CA ILE A 5 -19.95 8.01 -14.99
C ILE A 5 -19.08 8.14 -13.74
N HIS A 6 -19.67 7.84 -12.60
CA HIS A 6 -18.98 7.84 -11.32
C HIS A 6 -18.58 6.41 -10.99
N PHE A 7 -17.30 6.18 -10.74
CA PHE A 7 -16.75 4.89 -10.38
C PHE A 7 -16.37 4.86 -8.90
N LEU A 8 -16.58 3.71 -8.26
CA LEU A 8 -16.21 3.44 -6.87
C LEU A 8 -15.55 2.06 -6.80
N LEU A 9 -14.31 2.03 -6.38
CA LEU A 9 -13.57 0.84 -6.02
C LEU A 9 -13.59 0.70 -4.49
N THR A 10 -13.96 -0.47 -3.98
CA THR A 10 -14.05 -0.72 -2.54
C THR A 10 -13.35 -2.01 -2.15
N GLU A 11 -12.78 -2.02 -0.94
CA GLU A 11 -12.11 -3.19 -0.35
C GLU A 11 -12.17 -3.18 1.18
N ARG A 12 -12.10 -4.36 1.82
CA ARG A 12 -11.95 -4.47 3.28
C ARG A 12 -10.47 -4.44 3.64
N LEU A 13 -10.11 -3.54 4.53
CA LEU A 13 -8.78 -3.46 5.12
C LEU A 13 -8.75 -4.25 6.43
N ASP A 14 -8.82 -5.58 6.30
CA ASP A 14 -8.63 -6.47 7.43
C ASP A 14 -7.19 -6.32 7.97
N GLY A 15 -6.98 -6.60 9.27
CA GLY A 15 -5.68 -6.48 9.92
C GLY A 15 -5.18 -5.08 10.25
N TYR A 16 -5.90 -4.04 9.84
CA TYR A 16 -5.71 -2.67 10.30
C TYR A 16 -6.70 -2.34 11.41
N VAL A 17 -6.21 -1.63 12.43
CA VAL A 17 -7.05 -1.02 13.47
C VAL A 17 -6.98 0.49 13.26
N PHE A 18 -8.10 1.20 13.26
CA PHE A 18 -8.11 2.65 13.08
C PHE A 18 -8.31 3.39 14.40
N ASN A 19 -7.71 4.59 14.50
CA ASN A 19 -7.78 5.43 15.69
C ASN A 19 -9.22 5.60 16.19
N PRO A 20 -9.54 5.27 17.46
CA PRO A 20 -10.87 5.50 18.03
C PRO A 20 -11.24 6.99 18.14
N HIS A 21 -10.31 7.92 17.89
CA HIS A 21 -10.53 9.37 17.97
C HIS A 21 -10.83 10.05 16.61
N ARG A 22 -10.96 9.27 15.53
CA ARG A 22 -11.45 9.76 14.21
C ARG A 22 -12.54 8.82 13.66
N PRO A 23 -13.75 8.81 14.25
CA PRO A 23 -14.85 7.94 13.79
C PRO A 23 -15.29 8.23 12.36
N GLU A 24 -15.05 9.45 11.86
CA GLU A 24 -15.30 9.85 10.48
C GLU A 24 -14.35 9.18 9.46
N GLY A 25 -13.24 8.59 9.93
CA GLY A 25 -12.24 7.94 9.08
C GLY A 25 -11.22 8.91 8.47
N LEU A 26 -10.57 8.46 7.39
CA LEU A 26 -9.67 9.24 6.56
C LEU A 26 -10.31 9.57 5.24
N SER A 27 -10.01 10.76 4.73
CA SER A 27 -10.36 11.17 3.38
C SER A 27 -9.17 11.90 2.76
N PHE A 28 -8.84 11.53 1.52
CA PHE A 28 -7.78 12.12 0.73
C PHE A 28 -8.29 12.32 -0.69
N THR A 29 -7.90 13.41 -1.34
CA THR A 29 -8.26 13.69 -2.73
C THR A 29 -7.01 14.12 -3.47
N ASP A 30 -6.69 13.39 -4.53
CA ASP A 30 -5.64 13.78 -5.47
C ASP A 30 -6.19 14.88 -6.37
N ALA A 31 -5.65 16.09 -6.24
CA ALA A 31 -6.09 17.24 -7.03
C ALA A 31 -5.77 17.10 -8.52
N ALA A 32 -4.78 16.29 -8.90
CA ALA A 32 -4.38 16.14 -10.30
C ALA A 32 -5.30 15.18 -11.07
N THR A 33 -5.73 14.10 -10.43
CA THR A 33 -6.58 13.06 -11.04
C THR A 33 -8.05 13.18 -10.65
N GLY A 34 -8.36 13.87 -9.56
CA GLY A 34 -9.70 13.91 -8.96
C GLY A 34 -10.06 12.62 -8.22
N VAL A 35 -9.13 11.67 -8.08
CA VAL A 35 -9.35 10.43 -7.31
C VAL A 35 -9.49 10.79 -5.83
N LYS A 36 -10.61 10.38 -5.23
CA LYS A 36 -10.86 10.49 -3.80
C LYS A 36 -10.74 9.12 -3.13
N ILE A 37 -9.92 9.02 -2.10
CA ILE A 37 -9.71 7.80 -1.32
C ILE A 37 -10.21 8.03 0.11
N GLU A 38 -10.98 7.09 0.63
CA GLU A 38 -11.51 7.10 1.99
C GLU A 38 -11.19 5.79 2.70
N ILE A 39 -10.86 5.85 4.00
CA ILE A 39 -10.80 4.68 4.88
C ILE A 39 -11.72 4.96 6.07
N ARG A 40 -12.71 4.12 6.32
CA ARG A 40 -13.64 4.28 7.46
C ARG A 40 -14.11 2.92 7.98
N ALA A 41 -14.63 2.89 9.20
CA ALA A 41 -15.26 1.69 9.74
C ALA A 41 -16.52 1.31 8.94
N ASP A 42 -16.75 0.01 8.73
CA ASP A 42 -17.98 -0.52 8.14
C ASP A 42 -18.93 -0.96 9.27
N GLY A 43 -19.85 -0.06 9.67
CA GLY A 43 -20.87 -0.30 10.70
C GLY A 43 -20.49 0.10 12.14
N GLU A 44 -21.46 -0.02 13.06
CA GLU A 44 -21.32 0.33 14.50
C GLU A 44 -20.79 -0.84 15.37
N GLU A 45 -20.83 -2.09 14.88
CA GLU A 45 -20.60 -3.31 15.68
C GLU A 45 -19.12 -3.67 15.95
N GLY A 46 -18.16 -2.80 15.64
CA GLY A 46 -16.72 -3.10 15.72
C GLY A 46 -15.97 -2.55 16.95
N ASP A 47 -16.59 -1.66 17.72
CA ASP A 47 -15.89 -0.79 18.68
C ASP A 47 -15.68 -1.42 20.05
N PHE A 48 -14.80 -2.41 20.10
CA PHE A 48 -14.27 -2.91 21.37
C PHE A 48 -13.14 -2.01 21.86
N GLY A 49 -13.41 -0.77 22.27
CA GLY A 49 -12.57 0.09 23.13
C GLY A 49 -11.10 0.38 22.74
N PHE A 50 -10.56 -0.23 21.69
CA PHE A 50 -9.15 -0.25 21.29
C PHE A 50 -8.97 0.22 19.83
N GLY A 51 -9.95 0.91 19.26
CA GLY A 51 -9.99 1.39 17.87
C GLY A 51 -11.00 0.66 16.99
N HIS A 52 -11.34 1.29 15.87
CA HIS A 52 -12.30 0.74 14.91
C HIS A 52 -11.68 -0.44 14.14
N ARG A 53 -12.39 -1.56 14.11
CA ARG A 53 -12.07 -2.76 13.31
C ARG A 53 -13.06 -2.85 12.15
N ASN A 54 -12.80 -3.68 11.13
CA ASN A 54 -13.58 -3.75 9.88
C ASN A 54 -13.51 -2.47 9.05
N LEU A 55 -12.29 -2.04 8.73
CA LEU A 55 -12.10 -0.86 7.91
C LEU A 55 -12.42 -1.17 6.45
N LYS A 56 -13.01 -0.19 5.77
CA LYS A 56 -13.32 -0.23 4.35
C LYS A 56 -12.59 0.89 3.64
N LEU A 57 -11.77 0.51 2.67
CA LEU A 57 -11.16 1.43 1.71
C LEU A 57 -12.15 1.68 0.57
N ARG A 58 -12.29 2.94 0.18
CA ARG A 58 -13.13 3.38 -0.94
C ARG A 58 -12.36 4.38 -1.79
N ALA A 59 -12.04 4.03 -3.03
CA ALA A 59 -11.47 4.96 -4.01
C ALA A 59 -12.53 5.30 -5.06
N ASN A 60 -12.76 6.57 -5.35
CA ASN A 60 -13.79 7.00 -6.31
C ASN A 60 -13.28 8.11 -7.24
N ILE A 61 -13.78 8.10 -8.47
CA ILE A 61 -13.48 9.10 -9.50
C ILE A 61 -14.73 9.33 -10.35
N SER A 62 -14.86 10.53 -10.91
CA SER A 62 -15.93 10.87 -11.86
C SER A 62 -15.32 11.18 -13.22
N CYS A 63 -15.69 10.41 -14.23
CA CYS A 63 -15.11 10.52 -15.57
C CYS A 63 -16.14 11.06 -16.54
N ASP A 64 -15.71 11.91 -17.47
CA ASP A 64 -16.54 12.30 -18.60
C ASP A 64 -16.80 11.08 -19.48
N ALA A 65 -18.04 10.95 -19.95
CA ALA A 65 -18.50 9.83 -20.77
C ALA A 65 -19.39 10.33 -21.91
N THR A 66 -19.46 9.56 -22.98
CA THR A 66 -20.36 9.84 -24.10
C THR A 66 -21.82 9.56 -23.70
N GLU A 67 -22.77 10.22 -24.37
CA GLU A 67 -24.20 9.96 -24.19
C GLU A 67 -24.54 8.49 -24.46
N ARG A 68 -23.85 7.86 -25.42
CA ARG A 68 -23.98 6.43 -25.73
C ARG A 68 -23.56 5.55 -24.55
N GLN A 69 -22.41 5.83 -23.93
CA GLN A 69 -21.92 5.09 -22.76
C GLN A 69 -22.86 5.26 -21.57
N VAL A 70 -23.28 6.49 -21.26
CA VAL A 70 -24.22 6.75 -20.17
C VAL A 70 -25.57 6.07 -20.43
N GLY A 71 -26.10 6.17 -21.65
CA GLY A 71 -27.34 5.51 -22.03
C GLY A 71 -27.26 3.99 -21.91
N PHE A 72 -26.13 3.37 -22.27
CA PHE A 72 -25.92 1.93 -22.10
C PHE A 72 -25.92 1.56 -20.61
N VAL A 73 -25.16 2.28 -19.78
CA VAL A 73 -25.13 2.06 -18.33
C VAL A 73 -26.53 2.23 -17.73
N GLU A 74 -27.28 3.26 -18.13
CA GLU A 74 -28.64 3.50 -17.63
C GLU A 74 -29.62 2.41 -18.03
N SER A 75 -29.60 1.91 -19.26
CA SER A 75 -30.42 0.76 -19.67
C SER A 75 -30.05 -0.49 -18.86
N LEU A 76 -28.77 -0.72 -18.59
CA LEU A 76 -28.32 -1.85 -17.78
C LEU A 76 -28.78 -1.72 -16.32
N LEU A 77 -28.67 -0.52 -15.73
CA LEU A 77 -28.97 -0.26 -14.32
C LEU A 77 -30.47 -0.15 -14.01
N ASN A 78 -31.24 0.53 -14.88
CA ASN A 78 -32.65 0.82 -14.64
C ASN A 78 -33.57 -0.24 -15.26
N GLU A 79 -33.29 -0.61 -16.50
CA GLU A 79 -34.19 -1.45 -17.30
C GLU A 79 -33.79 -2.92 -17.22
N ARG A 80 -32.57 -3.22 -16.73
CA ARG A 80 -31.95 -4.55 -16.80
C ARG A 80 -31.93 -5.08 -18.24
N ILE A 81 -31.58 -4.20 -19.19
CA ILE A 81 -31.49 -4.51 -20.61
C ILE A 81 -30.06 -4.32 -21.11
N ILE A 82 -29.57 -5.29 -21.87
CA ILE A 82 -28.36 -5.13 -22.70
C ILE A 82 -28.79 -4.78 -24.12
N ARG A 83 -28.35 -3.65 -24.64
CA ARG A 83 -28.71 -3.20 -26.00
C ARG A 83 -28.07 -4.13 -27.04
N PRO A 84 -28.87 -4.90 -27.82
CA PRO A 84 -28.34 -5.93 -28.71
C PRO A 84 -27.34 -5.43 -29.76
N ASN A 85 -27.52 -4.20 -30.24
CA ASN A 85 -26.66 -3.58 -31.26
C ASN A 85 -25.41 -2.88 -30.70
N GLU A 86 -25.23 -2.91 -29.38
CA GLU A 86 -24.12 -2.23 -28.69
C GLU A 86 -23.25 -3.20 -27.89
N THR A 87 -23.63 -4.47 -27.81
CA THR A 87 -22.88 -5.53 -27.13
C THR A 87 -22.10 -6.39 -28.14
N PRO A 88 -20.89 -6.88 -27.80
CA PRO A 88 -20.12 -7.74 -28.70
C PRO A 88 -20.60 -9.20 -28.70
N ILE A 89 -21.59 -9.55 -27.86
CA ILE A 89 -22.14 -10.91 -27.75
C ILE A 89 -23.41 -11.06 -28.60
N THR A 90 -23.61 -12.25 -29.16
CA THR A 90 -24.85 -12.60 -29.87
C THR A 90 -25.97 -12.90 -28.87
N LEU A 91 -27.12 -12.25 -29.04
CA LEU A 91 -28.35 -12.50 -28.29
C LEU A 91 -29.34 -13.33 -29.14
N PRO A 92 -30.21 -14.16 -28.53
CA PRO A 92 -30.29 -14.47 -27.09
C PRO A 92 -29.07 -15.24 -26.56
N TYR A 93 -28.75 -15.06 -25.28
CA TYR A 93 -27.58 -15.67 -24.64
C TYR A 93 -27.99 -16.74 -23.63
N PHE A 94 -27.32 -17.89 -23.68
CA PHE A 94 -27.62 -19.07 -22.88
C PHE A 94 -26.43 -19.50 -22.02
N ILE A 95 -26.73 -19.97 -20.80
CA ILE A 95 -25.79 -20.69 -19.93
C ILE A 95 -26.42 -22.04 -19.60
N ASP A 96 -25.70 -23.13 -19.81
CA ASP A 96 -26.17 -24.49 -19.54
C ASP A 96 -27.59 -24.76 -20.11
N GLN A 97 -27.81 -24.32 -21.36
CA GLN A 97 -29.10 -24.41 -22.08
C GLN A 97 -30.26 -23.58 -21.50
N ARG A 98 -30.01 -22.76 -20.48
CA ARG A 98 -30.98 -21.79 -19.94
C ARG A 98 -30.76 -20.43 -20.57
N GLU A 99 -31.82 -19.83 -21.11
CA GLU A 99 -31.79 -18.43 -21.56
C GLU A 99 -31.60 -17.53 -20.35
N VAL A 100 -30.55 -16.71 -20.38
CA VAL A 100 -30.25 -15.75 -19.32
C VAL A 100 -30.30 -14.31 -19.80
N ILE A 101 -30.24 -14.09 -21.11
CA ILE A 101 -30.55 -12.81 -21.76
C ILE A 101 -31.37 -13.09 -23.02
N ALA A 102 -32.53 -12.45 -23.12
CA ALA A 102 -33.44 -12.59 -24.25
C ALA A 102 -32.92 -11.88 -25.52
N SER A 103 -33.57 -12.14 -26.65
CA SER A 103 -33.18 -11.55 -27.95
C SER A 103 -33.31 -10.03 -28.03
N ASP A 104 -34.19 -9.45 -27.20
CA ASP A 104 -34.38 -8.01 -27.05
C ASP A 104 -33.44 -7.38 -26.00
N GLY A 105 -32.63 -8.20 -25.31
CA GLY A 105 -31.68 -7.76 -24.31
C GLY A 105 -32.14 -7.88 -22.86
N GLU A 106 -33.38 -8.33 -22.60
CA GLU A 106 -33.88 -8.46 -21.22
C GLU A 106 -33.05 -9.49 -20.42
N ILE A 107 -32.54 -9.07 -19.26
CA ILE A 107 -31.70 -9.90 -18.39
C ILE A 107 -32.58 -10.67 -17.41
N ALA A 108 -32.49 -12.00 -17.44
CA ALA A 108 -33.22 -12.86 -16.53
C ALA A 108 -32.97 -12.52 -15.05
N ILE A 109 -34.00 -12.66 -14.22
CA ILE A 109 -33.92 -12.42 -12.77
C ILE A 109 -32.84 -13.32 -12.15
N GLY A 110 -31.98 -12.73 -11.32
CA GLY A 110 -30.87 -13.41 -10.66
C GLY A 110 -29.62 -13.62 -11.53
N TYR A 111 -29.68 -13.33 -12.84
CA TYR A 111 -28.50 -13.29 -13.68
C TYR A 111 -27.83 -11.91 -13.60
N SER A 112 -26.50 -11.89 -13.63
CA SER A 112 -25.67 -10.68 -13.68
C SER A 112 -24.69 -10.83 -14.84
N PRO A 113 -24.72 -9.93 -15.83
CA PRO A 113 -23.80 -9.99 -16.96
C PRO A 113 -22.34 -9.87 -16.54
N THR A 114 -21.44 -10.45 -17.34
CA THR A 114 -19.98 -10.23 -17.23
C THR A 114 -19.53 -9.03 -18.06
N SER A 115 -18.25 -8.66 -17.93
CA SER A 115 -17.65 -7.56 -18.70
C SER A 115 -17.82 -7.70 -20.21
N ASP A 116 -17.91 -8.94 -20.69
CA ASP A 116 -18.02 -9.27 -22.12
C ASP A 116 -19.31 -8.72 -22.75
N PHE A 117 -20.32 -8.40 -21.95
CA PHE A 117 -21.57 -7.81 -22.45
C PHE A 117 -21.50 -6.30 -22.67
N LEU A 118 -20.48 -5.64 -22.14
CA LEU A 118 -20.32 -4.19 -22.28
C LEU A 118 -19.79 -3.84 -23.69
N PRO A 119 -20.12 -2.67 -24.25
CA PRO A 119 -19.47 -2.16 -25.46
C PRO A 119 -17.96 -2.08 -25.25
N THR A 120 -17.14 -2.33 -26.28
CA THR A 120 -15.67 -2.34 -26.18
C THR A 120 -15.10 -1.08 -25.54
N GLU A 121 -15.57 0.09 -25.94
CA GLU A 121 -15.13 1.38 -25.35
C GLU A 121 -15.44 1.49 -23.85
N LEU A 122 -16.54 0.89 -23.39
CA LEU A 122 -16.92 0.88 -21.98
C LEU A 122 -16.13 -0.17 -21.20
N GLN A 123 -15.81 -1.32 -21.81
CA GLN A 123 -14.90 -2.30 -21.23
C GLN A 123 -13.52 -1.69 -20.99
N GLU A 124 -12.95 -1.04 -22.01
CA GLU A 124 -11.64 -0.38 -21.94
C GLU A 124 -11.64 0.71 -20.86
N LEU A 125 -12.71 1.51 -20.77
CA LEU A 125 -12.88 2.51 -19.73
C LEU A 125 -12.91 1.86 -18.33
N CYS A 126 -13.70 0.80 -18.12
CA CYS A 126 -13.76 0.09 -16.84
C CYS A 126 -12.40 -0.51 -16.44
N VAL A 127 -11.66 -1.10 -17.39
CA VAL A 127 -10.33 -1.66 -17.14
C VAL A 127 -9.33 -0.57 -16.77
N PHE A 128 -9.33 0.53 -17.52
CA PHE A 128 -8.46 1.68 -17.27
C PHE A 128 -8.74 2.29 -15.89
N ILE A 129 -10.00 2.62 -15.59
CA ILE A 129 -10.38 3.25 -14.32
C ILE A 129 -10.21 2.30 -13.14
N GLY A 130 -10.54 1.01 -13.30
CA GLY A 130 -10.32 0.02 -12.26
C GLY A 130 -8.85 -0.06 -11.87
N ARG A 131 -7.95 -0.10 -12.85
CA ARG A 131 -6.50 -0.11 -12.62
C ARG A 131 -6.00 1.18 -11.98
N GLU A 132 -6.49 2.34 -12.45
CA GLU A 132 -6.12 3.64 -11.89
C GLU A 132 -6.53 3.75 -10.41
N LEU A 133 -7.77 3.40 -10.08
CA LEU A 133 -8.27 3.41 -8.71
C LEU A 133 -7.51 2.42 -7.82
N GLU A 134 -7.19 1.23 -8.32
CA GLU A 134 -6.37 0.24 -7.61
C GLU A 134 -4.95 0.78 -7.36
N GLU A 135 -4.27 1.30 -8.38
CA GLU A 135 -2.91 1.84 -8.26
C GLU A 135 -2.85 2.96 -7.21
N ASN A 136 -3.84 3.85 -7.21
CA ASN A 136 -3.96 4.93 -6.23
C ASN A 136 -4.29 4.40 -4.83
N ALA A 137 -5.21 3.45 -4.68
CA ALA A 137 -5.56 2.84 -3.40
C ALA A 137 -4.37 2.13 -2.75
N VAL A 138 -3.64 1.32 -3.53
CA VAL A 138 -2.45 0.60 -3.08
C VAL A 138 -1.36 1.58 -2.66
N ARG A 139 -1.09 2.59 -3.49
CA ARG A 139 -0.11 3.65 -3.19
C ARG A 139 -0.47 4.39 -1.90
N PHE A 140 -1.74 4.73 -1.72
CA PHE A 140 -2.22 5.41 -0.53
C PHE A 140 -1.97 4.59 0.73
N VAL A 141 -2.33 3.30 0.72
CA VAL A 141 -2.08 2.39 1.84
C VAL A 141 -0.58 2.24 2.11
N GLN A 142 0.25 2.08 1.09
CA GLN A 142 1.72 1.99 1.27
C GLN A 142 2.29 3.25 1.95
N LEU A 143 1.93 4.43 1.46
CA LEU A 143 2.39 5.70 2.03
C LEU A 143 1.90 5.90 3.46
N LEU A 144 0.62 5.60 3.71
CA LEU A 144 0.01 5.63 5.05
C LEU A 144 0.83 4.78 6.03
N ARG A 145 1.11 3.53 5.67
CA ARG A 145 1.84 2.58 6.53
C ARG A 145 3.27 3.00 6.81
N TRP A 146 3.95 3.53 5.81
CA TRP A 146 5.31 4.05 5.96
C TRP A 146 5.33 5.25 6.93
N LEU A 147 4.44 6.21 6.71
CA LEU A 147 4.35 7.45 7.49
C LEU A 147 4.05 7.18 8.97
N VAL A 148 3.06 6.33 9.25
CA VAL A 148 2.60 6.09 10.64
C VAL A 148 3.17 4.82 11.27
N LYS A 149 4.07 4.12 10.56
CA LYS A 149 4.63 2.83 11.00
C LYS A 149 3.52 1.81 11.32
N ALA A 150 2.44 1.83 10.52
CA ALA A 150 1.32 0.94 10.73
C ALA A 150 1.69 -0.52 10.46
N GLY A 151 1.03 -1.44 11.15
CA GLY A 151 1.08 -2.88 10.84
C GLY A 151 0.36 -3.24 9.55
N GLY A 152 -0.22 -4.44 9.51
CA GLY A 152 -1.01 -4.95 8.39
C GLY A 152 -0.25 -5.87 7.44
N PRO A 153 -0.90 -6.35 6.36
CA PRO A 153 -0.42 -7.41 5.47
C PRO A 153 0.93 -7.13 4.84
N VAL A 154 1.72 -8.17 4.60
CA VAL A 154 3.00 -8.05 3.88
C VAL A 154 2.81 -7.48 2.48
N ASN A 155 1.83 -8.00 1.72
CA ASN A 155 1.51 -7.54 0.38
C ASN A 155 0.14 -6.85 0.37
N VAL A 156 0.11 -5.61 -0.16
CA VAL A 156 -1.16 -4.91 -0.44
C VAL A 156 -1.81 -5.43 -1.74
N ARG A 157 -1.02 -6.08 -2.60
CA ARG A 157 -1.43 -6.76 -3.82
C ARG A 157 -1.04 -8.23 -3.74
N ASP A 158 -1.88 -9.08 -3.16
CA ASP A 158 -1.66 -10.52 -3.30
C ASP A 158 -2.18 -10.98 -4.68
N ARG A 159 -1.27 -11.44 -5.56
CA ARG A 159 -1.53 -11.65 -7.00
C ARG A 159 -2.38 -12.89 -7.33
N GLY A 160 -2.92 -13.58 -6.33
CA GLY A 160 -3.72 -14.81 -6.52
C GLY A 160 -5.22 -14.59 -6.72
N VAL A 161 -5.74 -13.43 -6.30
CA VAL A 161 -7.16 -13.08 -6.37
C VAL A 161 -7.21 -11.57 -6.64
N PRO A 162 -8.10 -11.06 -7.51
CA PRO A 162 -8.18 -9.63 -7.72
C PRO A 162 -8.75 -8.88 -6.52
N CYS A 163 -8.07 -7.80 -6.16
CA CYS A 163 -8.09 -7.24 -4.81
C CYS A 163 -9.15 -6.18 -4.54
N PHE A 164 -10.11 -6.00 -5.45
CA PHE A 164 -11.03 -4.87 -5.40
C PHE A 164 -12.36 -5.17 -6.10
N SER A 165 -13.46 -4.68 -5.52
CA SER A 165 -14.77 -4.66 -6.18
C SER A 165 -15.04 -3.28 -6.78
N LEU A 166 -15.27 -3.23 -8.10
CA LEU A 166 -15.57 -1.99 -8.84
C LEU A 166 -17.09 -1.81 -9.02
N TYR A 167 -17.54 -0.59 -8.78
CA TYR A 167 -18.92 -0.16 -8.87
C TYR A 167 -19.03 1.11 -9.70
N TRP A 168 -20.20 1.37 -10.26
CA TRP A 168 -20.48 2.58 -11.00
C TRP A 168 -21.88 3.14 -10.74
N LYS A 169 -22.10 4.39 -11.14
CA LYS A 169 -23.41 5.00 -11.28
C LYS A 169 -23.36 6.18 -12.26
N THR A 170 -24.52 6.57 -12.77
CA THR A 170 -24.69 7.76 -13.62
C THR A 170 -25.44 8.84 -12.83
N THR A 171 -26.74 9.00 -13.08
CA THR A 171 -27.64 9.96 -12.43
C THR A 171 -28.21 9.46 -11.11
N GLN A 172 -28.12 8.15 -10.84
CA GLN A 172 -28.63 7.54 -9.62
C GLN A 172 -27.80 7.88 -8.37
N GLU A 173 -28.42 7.75 -7.21
CA GLU A 173 -27.72 7.90 -5.92
C GLU A 173 -26.88 6.67 -5.56
N VAL A 174 -27.35 5.48 -5.93
CA VAL A 174 -26.79 4.18 -5.53
C VAL A 174 -25.75 3.67 -6.53
N TYR A 175 -24.67 3.10 -6.01
CA TYR A 175 -23.64 2.41 -6.78
C TYR A 175 -24.02 0.95 -7.04
N HIS A 176 -23.84 0.50 -8.28
CA HIS A 176 -24.07 -0.89 -8.70
C HIS A 176 -22.77 -1.54 -9.15
N SER A 177 -22.64 -2.85 -8.98
CA SER A 177 -21.43 -3.57 -9.39
C SER A 177 -21.20 -3.43 -10.89
N VAL A 178 -19.98 -3.08 -11.28
CA VAL A 178 -19.57 -3.17 -12.69
C VAL A 178 -19.55 -4.65 -13.08
N PRO A 179 -20.10 -5.03 -14.25
CA PRO A 179 -19.87 -6.34 -14.85
C PRO A 179 -18.37 -6.60 -14.99
N TRP A 180 -17.80 -7.33 -14.04
CA TRP A 180 -16.38 -7.67 -13.96
C TRP A 180 -16.25 -9.20 -13.93
N PRO A 181 -15.18 -9.82 -14.47
CA PRO A 181 -14.98 -11.26 -14.34
C PRO A 181 -15.09 -11.65 -12.86
N LYS A 182 -15.97 -12.62 -12.56
CA LYS A 182 -16.24 -13.09 -11.19
C LYS A 182 -14.93 -13.43 -10.50
N GLN A 183 -14.57 -12.63 -9.51
CA GLN A 183 -13.38 -12.79 -8.71
C GLN A 183 -13.84 -12.83 -7.25
N GLY A 184 -13.36 -13.84 -6.52
CA GLY A 184 -13.71 -14.03 -5.12
C GLY A 184 -13.27 -12.82 -4.28
N PRO A 185 -13.94 -12.55 -3.15
CA PRO A 185 -13.47 -11.55 -2.22
C PRO A 185 -12.08 -11.92 -1.69
N ILE A 186 -11.21 -10.92 -1.50
CA ILE A 186 -10.00 -11.07 -0.68
C ILE A 186 -10.36 -10.82 0.78
N THR A 187 -9.59 -11.48 1.64
CA THR A 187 -9.46 -11.16 3.06
C THR A 187 -8.02 -10.70 3.28
N ILE A 188 -7.81 -9.46 3.71
CA ILE A 188 -6.47 -8.94 4.05
C ILE A 188 -6.13 -9.38 5.48
N ILE A 189 -5.77 -10.64 5.70
CA ILE A 189 -5.55 -11.15 7.07
C ILE A 189 -4.11 -10.90 7.51
N ASP A 190 -3.90 -10.00 8.47
CA ASP A 190 -2.72 -10.03 9.35
C ASP A 190 -3.03 -9.39 10.72
N PHE A 191 -2.64 -10.03 11.82
CA PHE A 191 -2.96 -9.59 13.17
C PHE A 191 -1.89 -8.65 13.70
N GLY A 192 -1.84 -7.43 13.17
CA GLY A 192 -1.02 -6.36 13.72
C GLY A 192 -1.64 -5.77 15.00
N SER A 193 -0.87 -5.67 16.08
CA SER A 193 -1.27 -5.07 17.36
C SER A 193 -1.15 -3.53 17.40
N GLY A 194 -0.90 -2.88 16.26
CA GLY A 194 -0.72 -1.43 16.16
C GLY A 194 -1.83 -0.75 15.37
N GLY A 195 -2.54 0.19 16.00
CA GLY A 195 -3.52 1.03 15.33
C GLY A 195 -2.91 2.12 14.45
N LEU A 196 -3.60 2.46 13.38
CA LEU A 196 -3.39 3.64 12.55
C LEU A 196 -3.81 4.88 13.35
N THR A 197 -2.85 5.60 13.93
CA THR A 197 -3.08 6.95 14.46
C THR A 197 -2.89 7.97 13.35
N TRP A 198 -3.77 8.99 13.31
CA TRP A 198 -3.76 10.00 12.24
C TRP A 198 -4.08 11.39 12.77
N SER A 199 -3.21 12.34 12.45
CA SER A 199 -3.31 13.75 12.77
C SER A 199 -3.43 14.62 11.51
N ASP A 200 -3.73 15.91 11.67
CA ASP A 200 -3.73 16.85 10.55
C ASP A 200 -2.32 17.09 10.00
N GLU A 201 -1.29 16.91 10.83
CA GLU A 201 0.11 16.93 10.41
C GLU A 201 0.44 15.71 9.52
N ASP A 202 -0.08 14.53 9.86
CA ASP A 202 0.05 13.33 9.03
C ASP A 202 -0.64 13.55 7.67
N GLN A 203 -1.81 14.18 7.64
CA GLN A 203 -2.52 14.52 6.39
C GLN A 203 -1.69 15.43 5.48
N GLN A 204 -1.10 16.50 6.04
CA GLN A 204 -0.25 17.41 5.28
C GLN A 204 1.02 16.71 4.78
N THR A 205 1.62 15.87 5.62
CA THR A 205 2.81 15.10 5.26
C THR A 205 2.51 14.10 4.16
N LEU A 206 1.40 13.38 4.24
CA LEU A 206 0.94 12.46 3.21
C LEU A 206 0.75 13.19 1.88
N SER A 207 0.14 14.38 1.89
CA SER A 207 -0.06 15.17 0.68
C SER A 207 1.28 15.51 0.00
N ARG A 208 2.29 15.92 0.78
CA ARG A 208 3.65 16.18 0.24
C ARG A 208 4.31 14.91 -0.32
N LEU A 209 4.15 13.77 0.35
CA LEU A 209 4.65 12.48 -0.12
C LEU A 209 3.93 12.03 -1.40
N TRP A 210 2.62 12.29 -1.50
CA TRP A 210 1.81 12.01 -2.67
C TRP A 210 2.24 12.81 -3.90
N ASP A 211 2.59 14.08 -3.70
CA ASP A 211 3.04 14.96 -4.78
C ASP A 211 4.46 14.62 -5.28
N THR A 212 5.22 13.83 -4.50
CA THR A 212 6.52 13.34 -4.92
C THR A 212 6.36 12.32 -6.04
N ARG A 213 6.99 12.57 -7.20
CA ARG A 213 6.96 11.67 -8.36
C ARG A 213 7.43 10.27 -7.96
N ASN A 214 6.58 9.25 -8.17
CA ASN A 214 6.81 7.86 -7.74
C ASN A 214 6.92 7.65 -6.22
N GLY A 215 6.40 8.56 -5.39
CA GLY A 215 6.34 8.39 -3.94
C GLY A 215 5.53 7.15 -3.58
N GLN A 216 6.21 6.11 -3.11
CA GLN A 216 5.66 4.88 -2.54
C GLN A 216 6.49 4.53 -1.30
N GLU A 217 6.00 3.62 -0.46
CA GLU A 217 6.80 3.04 0.63
C GLU A 217 8.13 2.51 0.06
N PRO A 218 9.30 2.94 0.58
CA PRO A 218 10.58 2.45 0.09
C PRO A 218 10.68 0.92 0.21
N LEU A 219 11.27 0.26 -0.81
CA LEU A 219 11.41 -1.20 -0.85
C LEU A 219 12.04 -1.79 0.43
N ALA A 220 13.01 -1.09 1.03
CA ALA A 220 13.61 -1.51 2.28
C ALA A 220 12.59 -1.68 3.42
N HIS A 221 11.63 -0.76 3.54
CA HIS A 221 10.55 -0.86 4.54
C HIS A 221 9.59 -2.01 4.23
N GLN A 222 9.27 -2.23 2.94
CA GLN A 222 8.46 -3.37 2.49
C GLN A 222 9.12 -4.72 2.85
N LEU A 223 10.43 -4.87 2.59
CA LEU A 223 11.19 -6.07 2.95
C LEU A 223 11.27 -6.27 4.46
N LEU A 224 11.50 -5.21 5.24
CA LEU A 224 11.51 -5.31 6.70
C LEU A 224 10.15 -5.80 7.24
N ARG A 225 9.07 -5.33 6.64
CA ARG A 225 7.71 -5.76 6.97
C ARG A 225 7.46 -7.22 6.61
N GLU A 226 7.90 -7.66 5.44
CA GLU A 226 7.88 -9.07 5.05
C GLU A 226 8.63 -9.94 6.08
N ALA A 227 9.83 -9.53 6.47
CA ALA A 227 10.60 -10.24 7.49
C ALA A 227 9.86 -10.34 8.82
N LYS A 228 9.17 -9.28 9.25
CA LYS A 228 8.33 -9.29 10.45
C LYS A 228 7.13 -10.22 10.32
N GLY A 229 6.44 -10.20 9.18
CA GLY A 229 5.26 -11.04 8.95
C GLY A 229 5.55 -12.54 8.97
N ILE A 230 6.79 -12.94 8.66
CA ILE A 230 7.18 -14.36 8.65
C ILE A 230 8.05 -14.77 9.85
N VAL A 231 8.38 -13.85 10.77
CA VAL A 231 9.35 -14.10 11.84
C VAL A 231 8.95 -15.26 12.76
N GLU A 232 7.66 -15.37 13.06
CA GLU A 232 7.11 -16.38 13.97
C GLU A 232 7.09 -17.79 13.35
N HIS A 233 6.97 -17.87 12.03
CA HIS A 233 6.80 -19.14 11.31
C HIS A 233 8.08 -19.59 10.57
N ASN A 234 8.94 -18.64 10.19
CA ASN A 234 10.12 -18.90 9.37
C ASN A 234 11.27 -17.93 9.71
N SER A 235 11.84 -18.10 10.90
CA SER A 235 12.92 -17.24 11.44
C SER A 235 14.17 -17.19 10.54
N ARG A 236 14.48 -18.28 9.84
CA ARG A 236 15.61 -18.33 8.89
C ARG A 236 15.38 -17.40 7.70
N SER A 237 14.21 -17.49 7.06
CA SER A 237 13.87 -16.63 5.93
C SER A 237 13.72 -15.18 6.39
N ALA A 238 13.10 -14.95 7.56
CA ALA A 238 12.99 -13.64 8.17
C ALA A 238 14.36 -12.96 8.36
N LEU A 239 15.39 -13.70 8.82
CA LEU A 239 16.74 -13.17 8.96
C LEU A 239 17.32 -12.70 7.61
N LEU A 240 17.19 -13.54 6.57
CA LEU A 240 17.70 -13.23 5.22
C LEU A 240 17.00 -12.01 4.61
N ILE A 241 15.68 -11.94 4.75
CA ILE A 241 14.87 -10.82 4.24
C ILE A 241 15.17 -9.55 5.04
N CYS A 242 15.29 -9.63 6.37
CA CYS A 242 15.64 -8.49 7.22
C CYS A 242 17.04 -7.94 6.87
N TYR A 243 18.02 -8.80 6.60
CA TYR A 243 19.34 -8.36 6.17
C TYR A 243 19.27 -7.68 4.79
N SER A 244 18.49 -8.26 3.88
CA SER A 244 18.25 -7.69 2.55
C SER A 244 17.56 -6.33 2.64
N ALA A 245 16.62 -6.14 3.57
CA ALA A 245 15.97 -4.86 3.84
C ALA A 245 16.99 -3.79 4.22
N LEU A 246 17.92 -4.10 5.14
CA LEU A 246 18.98 -3.17 5.54
C LEU A 246 19.93 -2.84 4.38
N GLU A 247 20.36 -3.85 3.62
CA GLU A 247 21.25 -3.66 2.47
C GLU A 247 20.59 -2.78 1.40
N VAL A 248 19.34 -3.07 1.05
CA VAL A 248 18.55 -2.29 0.09
C VAL A 248 18.34 -0.88 0.60
N GLY A 249 18.03 -0.68 1.87
CA GLY A 249 17.84 0.63 2.48
C GLY A 249 19.09 1.50 2.39
N ILE A 250 20.25 0.96 2.75
CA ILE A 250 21.54 1.66 2.63
C ILE A 250 21.82 2.04 1.17
N LYS A 251 21.60 1.12 0.22
CA LYS A 251 21.83 1.37 -1.21
C LYS A 251 20.88 2.41 -1.79
N GLN A 252 19.60 2.34 -1.45
CA GLN A 252 18.58 3.32 -1.85
C GLN A 252 18.93 4.70 -1.31
N HIS A 253 19.33 4.77 -0.05
CA HIS A 253 19.73 6.01 0.61
C HIS A 253 20.97 6.65 -0.04
N ILE A 254 22.02 5.86 -0.28
CA ILE A 254 23.23 6.33 -0.99
C ILE A 254 22.88 6.81 -2.40
N SER A 255 22.01 6.08 -3.11
CA SER A 255 21.59 6.46 -4.46
C SER A 255 20.85 7.80 -4.50
N LYS A 256 20.11 8.14 -3.44
CA LYS A 256 19.46 9.46 -3.29
C LYS A 256 20.46 10.56 -2.96
N CYS A 257 21.49 10.26 -2.17
CA CYS A 257 22.52 11.25 -1.80
C CYS A 257 23.57 11.48 -2.89
N ALA A 258 23.85 10.47 -3.72
CA ALA A 258 24.81 10.53 -4.82
C ALA A 258 24.21 9.95 -6.12
N PRO A 259 23.29 10.67 -6.78
CA PRO A 259 22.56 10.17 -7.96
C PRO A 259 23.47 9.73 -9.11
N ASP A 260 24.57 10.44 -9.35
CA ASP A 260 25.54 10.12 -10.41
C ASP A 260 26.23 8.77 -10.22
N ALA A 261 26.29 8.28 -8.98
CA ALA A 261 26.84 6.98 -8.61
C ALA A 261 25.76 5.94 -8.26
N ALA A 262 24.48 6.25 -8.47
CA ALA A 262 23.37 5.37 -8.10
C ALA A 262 23.45 3.99 -8.77
N TRP A 263 23.94 3.94 -10.01
CA TRP A 263 24.12 2.68 -10.74
C TRP A 263 25.13 1.76 -10.03
N LEU A 264 26.23 2.30 -9.48
CA LEU A 264 27.20 1.53 -8.71
C LEU A 264 26.57 0.96 -7.46
N ALA A 265 25.85 1.79 -6.69
CA ALA A 265 25.17 1.34 -5.48
C ALA A 265 24.12 0.24 -5.77
N LYS A 266 23.42 0.33 -6.90
CA LYS A 266 22.35 -0.60 -7.27
C LYS A 266 22.86 -1.94 -7.79
N TYR A 267 23.92 -1.95 -8.59
CA TYR A 267 24.36 -3.16 -9.31
C TYR A 267 25.62 -3.80 -8.73
N ALA A 268 26.41 -3.08 -7.93
CA ALA A 268 27.60 -3.68 -7.32
C ALA A 268 27.23 -4.54 -6.08
N PRO A 269 28.03 -5.58 -5.81
CA PRO A 269 28.02 -6.24 -4.50
C PRO A 269 28.20 -5.22 -3.39
N SER A 270 27.37 -5.27 -2.34
CA SER A 270 27.49 -4.30 -1.25
C SER A 270 28.79 -4.53 -0.47
N PRO A 271 29.61 -3.49 -0.25
CA PRO A 271 30.67 -3.55 0.75
C PRO A 271 30.11 -3.96 2.13
N PRO A 272 30.96 -4.40 3.08
CA PRO A 272 30.49 -4.73 4.43
C PRO A 272 29.69 -3.56 5.03
N LEU A 273 28.43 -3.80 5.40
CA LEU A 273 27.49 -2.74 5.79
C LEU A 273 28.03 -1.88 6.94
N LEU A 274 28.76 -2.47 7.88
CA LEU A 274 29.42 -1.72 8.96
C LEU A 274 30.42 -0.67 8.44
N LYS A 275 31.20 -1.01 7.41
CA LYS A 275 32.16 -0.06 6.79
C LYS A 275 31.43 1.11 6.14
N ILE A 276 30.30 0.83 5.49
CA ILE A 276 29.46 1.88 4.91
C ILE A 276 28.92 2.79 6.02
N LEU A 277 28.30 2.21 7.06
CA LEU A 277 27.65 2.96 8.14
C LEU A 277 28.64 3.79 8.99
N LYS A 278 29.88 3.31 9.19
CA LYS A 278 30.88 4.01 10.01
C LYS A 278 31.86 4.89 9.23
N GLY A 279 32.14 4.55 7.98
CA GLY A 279 33.14 5.23 7.16
C GLY A 279 32.49 6.16 6.15
N TYR A 280 31.68 5.61 5.25
CA TYR A 280 31.15 6.35 4.11
C TYR A 280 29.94 7.24 4.45
N LEU A 281 29.01 6.74 5.26
CA LEU A 281 27.79 7.48 5.60
C LEU A 281 28.10 8.84 6.28
N PRO A 282 29.07 8.94 7.21
CA PRO A 282 29.51 10.22 7.75
C PRO A 282 30.13 11.18 6.73
N GLU A 283 30.74 10.69 5.66
CA GLU A 283 31.34 11.54 4.64
C GLU A 283 30.26 12.26 3.81
N ILE A 284 29.17 11.56 3.47
CA ILE A 284 28.10 12.11 2.64
C ILE A 284 27.08 12.98 3.42
N HIS A 285 27.11 12.95 4.75
CA HIS A 285 26.22 13.74 5.62
C HIS A 285 26.94 14.69 6.57
N ARG A 286 28.23 14.98 6.32
CA ARG A 286 29.05 15.83 7.20
C ARG A 286 28.39 17.17 7.56
N ASP A 287 27.61 17.73 6.64
CA ASP A 287 26.99 19.05 6.78
C ASP A 287 25.51 18.99 7.23
N LYS A 288 24.98 17.81 7.57
CA LYS A 288 23.59 17.66 8.00
C LYS A 288 23.45 17.73 9.52
N PRO A 289 22.67 18.68 10.07
CA PRO A 289 22.48 18.79 11.52
C PRO A 289 21.93 17.52 12.16
N ASP A 290 21.01 16.84 11.47
CA ASP A 290 20.41 15.59 11.97
C ASP A 290 21.41 14.43 12.08
N PHE A 291 22.60 14.55 11.47
CA PHE A 291 23.68 13.56 11.51
C PHE A 291 24.74 13.86 12.57
N GLU A 292 24.73 15.02 13.22
CA GLU A 292 25.76 15.48 14.16
C GLU A 292 26.09 14.44 15.25
N ASN A 293 25.05 13.80 15.79
CA ASN A 293 25.17 12.82 16.86
C ASN A 293 25.37 11.37 16.38
N TRP A 294 25.61 11.11 15.09
CA TRP A 294 25.78 9.74 14.56
C TRP A 294 26.90 8.95 15.25
N ALA A 295 27.93 9.63 15.74
CA ALA A 295 29.00 8.98 16.49
C ALA A 295 28.50 8.29 17.78
N ALA A 296 27.41 8.76 18.39
CA ALA A 296 26.84 8.20 19.61
C ALA A 296 26.21 6.81 19.40
N ILE A 297 25.79 6.47 18.18
CA ILE A 297 25.21 5.15 17.89
C ILE A 297 26.23 4.09 17.48
N LYS A 298 27.54 4.42 17.46
CA LYS A 298 28.62 3.51 17.00
C LYS A 298 28.59 2.12 17.66
N LEU A 299 28.21 2.03 18.93
CA LEU A 299 28.08 0.75 19.64
C LEU A 299 26.91 -0.08 19.11
N LYS A 300 25.76 0.56 18.82
CA LYS A 300 24.62 -0.10 18.20
C LYS A 300 24.94 -0.60 16.80
N LEU A 301 25.75 0.13 16.04
CA LEU A 301 26.20 -0.30 14.71
C LEU A 301 27.01 -1.61 14.75
N ASN A 302 27.68 -1.96 15.86
CA ASN A 302 28.39 -3.24 15.97
C ASN A 302 27.44 -4.45 15.86
N LEU A 303 26.16 -4.27 16.19
CA LEU A 303 25.14 -5.31 16.00
C LEU A 303 24.98 -5.68 14.52
N VAL A 304 25.19 -4.73 13.59
CA VAL A 304 25.15 -4.98 12.14
C VAL A 304 26.27 -5.93 11.71
N ASN A 305 27.42 -5.92 12.39
CA ASN A 305 28.50 -6.87 12.10
C ASN A 305 28.09 -8.29 12.51
N LYS A 306 27.56 -8.44 13.73
CA LYS A 306 27.03 -9.72 14.21
C LYS A 306 25.90 -10.23 13.29
N PHE A 307 25.05 -9.31 12.81
CA PHE A 307 23.98 -9.63 11.86
C PHE A 307 24.54 -10.19 10.54
N ALA A 308 25.59 -9.59 9.99
CA ALA A 308 26.25 -10.09 8.79
C ALA A 308 26.89 -11.47 9.00
N GLU A 309 27.52 -11.70 10.15
CA GLU A 309 28.09 -12.99 10.52
C GLU A 309 27.02 -14.08 10.64
N ASP A 310 25.92 -13.81 11.36
CA ASP A 310 24.80 -14.74 11.52
C ASP A 310 24.13 -15.03 10.17
N ARG A 311 23.96 -14.02 9.30
CA ARG A 311 23.45 -14.22 7.94
C ARG A 311 24.35 -15.15 7.13
N ASN A 312 25.66 -14.94 7.18
CA ASN A 312 26.62 -15.75 6.44
C ASN A 312 26.64 -17.20 6.94
N LYS A 313 26.63 -17.42 8.25
CA LYS A 313 26.50 -18.76 8.84
C LYS A 313 25.21 -19.43 8.40
N LEU A 314 24.08 -18.74 8.50
CA LEU A 314 22.79 -19.30 8.09
C LEU A 314 22.80 -19.67 6.60
N ALA A 315 23.27 -18.78 5.73
CA ALA A 315 23.25 -18.98 4.29
C ALA A 315 24.20 -20.09 3.81
N HIS A 316 25.34 -20.28 4.48
CA HIS A 316 26.38 -21.22 4.04
C HIS A 316 26.38 -22.56 4.77
N SER A 317 26.08 -22.59 6.07
CA SER A 317 26.14 -23.80 6.89
C SER A 317 24.78 -24.21 7.47
N GLY A 318 23.71 -23.43 7.28
CA GLY A 318 22.38 -23.74 7.81
C GLY A 318 22.30 -23.70 9.34
N GLU A 319 23.35 -23.20 9.99
CA GLU A 319 23.51 -23.13 11.44
C GLU A 319 22.45 -22.22 12.09
N SER A 320 22.17 -22.48 13.36
CA SER A 320 21.31 -21.63 14.18
C SER A 320 21.96 -20.27 14.44
N ILE A 321 21.16 -19.21 14.39
CA ILE A 321 21.58 -17.85 14.74
C ILE A 321 21.99 -17.76 16.22
N ALA A 322 23.09 -17.07 16.50
CA ALA A 322 23.53 -16.77 17.88
C ALA A 322 23.04 -15.40 18.37
N GLY A 323 22.58 -14.54 17.47
CA GLY A 323 21.93 -13.28 17.76
C GLY A 323 20.42 -13.37 17.95
N SER A 324 19.85 -12.28 18.45
CA SER A 324 18.41 -12.10 18.56
C SER A 324 17.89 -11.49 17.26
N LEU A 325 17.06 -12.23 16.52
CA LEU A 325 16.40 -11.73 15.31
C LEU A 325 15.57 -10.47 15.58
N ASN A 326 14.97 -10.36 16.78
CA ASN A 326 14.26 -9.16 17.20
C ASN A 326 15.19 -7.94 17.33
N ASP A 327 16.43 -8.13 17.78
CA ASP A 327 17.42 -7.05 17.82
C ASP A 327 17.83 -6.62 16.40
N TYR A 328 17.96 -7.58 15.47
CA TYR A 328 18.24 -7.29 14.06
C TYR A 328 17.11 -6.55 13.36
N ILE A 329 15.86 -6.95 13.60
CA ILE A 329 14.67 -6.25 13.11
C ILE A 329 14.63 -4.83 13.67
N ARG A 330 14.85 -4.66 14.98
CA ARG A 330 14.83 -3.35 15.65
C ARG A 330 15.91 -2.40 15.12
N ILE A 331 17.16 -2.85 15.02
CA ILE A 331 18.23 -1.98 14.49
C ILE A 331 18.04 -1.65 13.02
N THR A 332 17.50 -2.59 12.22
CA THR A 332 17.18 -2.35 10.82
C THR A 332 16.11 -1.28 10.72
N GLU A 333 15.02 -1.40 11.48
CA GLU A 333 13.95 -0.40 11.55
C GLU A 333 14.47 1.00 11.92
N ASP A 334 15.27 1.09 12.99
CA ASP A 334 15.85 2.35 13.46
C ASP A 334 16.72 3.00 12.37
N LEU A 335 17.52 2.20 11.66
CA LEU A 335 18.38 2.70 10.58
C LEU A 335 17.57 3.13 9.36
N LEU A 336 16.52 2.39 8.96
CA LEU A 336 15.68 2.78 7.83
C LEU A 336 14.97 4.12 8.07
N PHE A 337 14.36 4.30 9.24
CA PHE A 337 13.75 5.59 9.59
C PHE A 337 14.80 6.70 9.77
N ALA A 338 16.01 6.39 10.24
CA ALA A 338 17.09 7.37 10.28
C ALA A 338 17.48 7.86 8.87
N PHE A 339 17.53 6.96 7.88
CA PHE A 339 17.76 7.32 6.49
C PHE A 339 16.66 8.25 5.96
N ASP A 340 15.40 7.98 6.31
CA ASP A 340 14.29 8.86 5.95
C ASP A 340 14.49 10.28 6.54
N VAL A 341 14.92 10.39 7.80
CA VAL A 341 15.26 11.69 8.42
C VAL A 341 16.36 12.41 7.63
N PHE A 342 17.43 11.70 7.27
CA PHE A 342 18.53 12.28 6.50
C PHE A 342 18.13 12.68 5.08
N GLU A 343 17.03 12.15 4.56
CA GLU A 343 16.43 12.53 3.29
C GLU A 343 15.45 13.72 3.41
N GLY A 344 15.29 14.27 4.62
CA GLY A 344 14.45 15.44 4.90
C GLY A 344 13.08 15.10 5.48
N HIS A 345 12.80 13.82 5.77
CA HIS A 345 11.54 13.39 6.38
C HIS A 345 11.58 13.54 7.90
N ALA A 346 11.40 14.77 8.39
CA ALA A 346 11.48 15.07 9.83
C ALA A 346 10.53 14.22 10.71
N TRP A 347 9.36 13.83 10.17
CA TRP A 347 8.39 12.97 10.85
C TRP A 347 8.98 11.61 11.26
N ALA A 348 9.99 11.10 10.54
CA ALA A 348 10.59 9.79 10.79
C ALA A 348 11.38 9.75 12.12
N LYS A 349 11.73 10.91 12.70
CA LYS A 349 12.33 11.01 14.04
C LYS A 349 11.46 10.37 15.13
N ASN A 350 10.14 10.40 14.95
CA ASN A 350 9.17 9.82 15.89
C ASN A 350 8.95 8.32 15.67
N ARG A 351 9.61 7.71 14.68
CA ARG A 351 9.41 6.30 14.28
C ARG A 351 10.57 5.38 14.66
N VAL A 352 11.72 5.94 15.01
CA VAL A 352 12.84 5.19 15.63
C VAL A 352 12.53 4.84 17.09
N SER A 353 13.22 3.84 17.62
CA SER A 353 13.15 3.46 19.02
C SER A 353 13.61 4.60 19.92
N ARG A 354 12.97 4.74 21.09
CA ARG A 354 13.29 5.80 22.06
C ARG A 354 14.77 5.85 22.44
N GLU A 355 15.40 4.67 22.57
CA GLU A 355 16.82 4.57 22.88
C GLU A 355 17.68 5.12 21.74
N PHE A 356 17.35 4.77 20.48
CA PHE A 356 18.05 5.24 19.30
C PHE A 356 17.87 6.75 19.08
N GLY A 357 16.63 7.25 19.19
CA GLY A 357 16.32 8.68 19.08
C GLY A 357 17.06 9.53 20.13
N LYS A 358 17.12 9.06 21.39
CA LYS A 358 17.90 9.73 22.45
C LYS A 358 19.38 9.84 22.10
N LEU A 359 19.99 8.79 21.55
CA LEU A 359 21.41 8.83 21.15
C LEU A 359 21.66 9.85 20.03
N LEU A 360 20.68 10.06 19.14
CA LEU A 360 20.78 11.04 18.06
C LEU A 360 20.35 12.46 18.47
N GLY A 361 19.88 12.66 19.71
CA GLY A 361 19.33 13.94 20.16
C GLY A 361 17.96 14.26 19.55
N TRP A 362 17.29 13.26 18.97
CA TRP A 362 15.93 13.37 18.49
C TRP A 362 15.01 13.16 19.68
N ASN A 363 14.69 14.26 20.37
CA ASN A 363 13.73 14.25 21.46
C ASN A 363 12.38 13.81 20.90
N SER A 364 12.03 12.54 21.11
CA SER A 364 10.67 12.06 20.99
C SER A 364 9.84 12.85 22.00
N GLY A 365 9.08 13.85 21.54
CA GLY A 365 8.04 14.48 22.33
C GLY A 365 7.18 13.37 22.92
N ALA A 366 7.11 13.32 24.24
CA ALA A 366 6.01 12.68 24.91
C ALA A 366 4.85 13.67 24.80
N ASP A 367 3.77 13.24 24.18
CA ASP A 367 2.41 13.35 24.69
C ASP A 367 1.57 12.20 24.10
#